data_AF-A0A7Z9BNG2-F1
#
_entry.id   AF-A0A7Z9BNG2-F1
#
_cell.length_a   1.000
_cell.length_b   1.000
_cell.length_c   1.000
_cell.angle_alpha   90.00
_cell.angle_beta   90.00
_cell.angle_gamma   90.00
#
_symmetry.space_group_name_H-M   'P 1'
#
loop_
_entity.id
_entity.type
_entity.pdbx_description
1 polymer ?
#
loop_
_entity_poly.entity_id
_entity_poly.type
_entity_poly.pdbx_seq_one_letter_code
_entity_poly.pdbx_strand_id
1 'polypeptide(L)'
;MYQEALTIATEIKSPQSQAEIWFNFGKTLTKLNRIPDAIGAYRNARQFYQQMQLDHKIQECDRALEQLEIPPIPPSPTRWQKIRRWFSQIKQFFRQLFS
;
A
#
# COMPACT_ATOMS: atom_id res chain seq x y z
N MET A 1 -39.29 1.10 -8.24
CA MET A 1 -38.49 0.27 -9.16
C MET A 1 -37.80 1.04 -10.29
N TYR A 2 -38.46 1.56 -11.35
CA TYR A 2 -37.74 2.24 -12.45
C TYR A 2 -36.99 3.50 -11.99
N GLN A 3 -37.64 4.35 -11.19
CA GLN A 3 -37.01 5.56 -10.64
C GLN A 3 -35.85 5.23 -9.69
N GLU A 4 -36.00 4.22 -8.83
CA GLU A 4 -34.91 3.76 -7.95
C GLU A 4 -33.69 3.26 -8.74
N ALA A 5 -33.91 2.44 -9.77
CA ALA A 5 -32.84 1.93 -10.62
C ALA A 5 -32.10 3.07 -11.36
N LEU A 6 -32.84 4.09 -11.81
CA LEU A 6 -32.26 5.27 -12.44
C LEU A 6 -31.43 6.09 -11.45
N THR A 7 -31.96 6.34 -10.25
CA THR A 7 -31.24 7.06 -9.19
C THR A 7 -29.93 6.35 -8.83
N ILE A 8 -29.97 5.05 -8.61
CA ILE A 8 -28.77 4.25 -8.31
C ILE A 8 -27.77 4.33 -9.48
N ALA A 9 -28.25 4.20 -10.73
CA ALA A 9 -27.38 4.31 -11.90
C ALA A 9 -26.74 5.70 -12.04
N THR A 10 -27.46 6.76 -11.66
CA THR A 10 -26.91 8.13 -11.64
C THR A 10 -25.92 8.35 -10.51
N GLU A 11 -26.18 7.81 -9.32
CA GLU A 11 -25.25 7.88 -8.18
C GLU A 11 -23.95 7.16 -8.50
N ILE A 12 -24.00 5.93 -9.03
CA ILE A 12 -22.80 5.18 -9.45
C ILE A 12 -22.01 5.93 -10.53
N LYS A 13 -22.70 6.61 -11.45
CA LYS A 13 -22.06 7.43 -12.48
C LYS A 13 -21.48 8.74 -11.93
N SER A 14 -21.84 9.15 -10.72
CA SER A 14 -21.28 10.35 -10.12
C SER A 14 -19.76 10.20 -9.96
N PRO A 15 -18.96 11.24 -10.29
CA PRO A 15 -17.51 11.20 -10.10
C PRO A 15 -17.10 10.87 -8.66
N GLN A 16 -17.91 11.32 -7.68
CA GLN A 16 -17.68 11.04 -6.27
C GLN A 16 -17.82 9.55 -5.95
N SER A 17 -18.90 8.89 -6.39
CA SER A 17 -19.08 7.46 -6.17
C SER A 17 -18.01 6.64 -6.89
N GLN A 18 -17.59 7.03 -8.10
CA GLN A 18 -16.48 6.38 -8.78
C GLN A 18 -15.17 6.48 -7.97
N ALA A 19 -14.87 7.66 -7.41
CA ALA A 19 -13.71 7.87 -6.55
C ALA A 19 -13.75 6.97 -5.30
N GLU A 20 -14.90 6.92 -4.63
CA GLU A 20 -15.10 6.09 -3.43
C GLU A 20 -14.98 4.59 -3.73
N ILE A 21 -15.49 4.14 -4.88
CA ILE A 21 -15.35 2.75 -5.33
C ILE A 21 -13.87 2.41 -5.50
N TRP A 22 -13.10 3.24 -6.19
CA TRP A 22 -11.65 3.04 -6.36
C TRP A 22 -10.91 3.01 -5.02
N PHE A 23 -11.25 3.92 -4.10
CA PHE A 23 -10.64 3.98 -2.78
C PHE A 23 -10.92 2.71 -1.96
N ASN A 24 -12.17 2.26 -1.93
CA ASN A 24 -12.57 1.05 -1.23
C ASN A 24 -11.99 -0.22 -1.87
N PHE A 25 -11.80 -0.21 -3.19
CA PHE A 25 -11.09 -1.28 -3.89
C PHE A 25 -9.62 -1.33 -3.48
N GLY A 26 -8.94 -0.18 -3.38
CA GLY A 26 -7.59 -0.08 -2.83
C GLY A 26 -7.47 -0.66 -1.41
N LYS A 27 -8.43 -0.36 -0.53
CA LYS A 27 -8.50 -0.94 0.83
C LYS A 27 -8.66 -2.46 0.80
N THR A 28 -9.52 -2.97 -0.07
CA THR A 28 -9.76 -4.41 -0.22
C THR A 28 -8.51 -5.12 -0.74
N LEU A 29 -7.86 -4.57 -1.77
CA LEU A 29 -6.63 -5.12 -2.34
C LEU A 29 -5.47 -5.09 -1.35
N THR A 30 -5.38 -4.04 -0.53
CA THR A 30 -4.41 -3.94 0.57
C THR A 30 -4.59 -5.10 1.55
N LYS A 31 -5.83 -5.38 1.98
CA LYS A 31 -6.15 -6.50 2.88
C LYS A 31 -5.85 -7.87 2.24
N LEU A 32 -5.96 -7.97 0.92
CA LEU A 32 -5.59 -9.17 0.14
C LEU A 32 -4.08 -9.25 -0.18
N ASN A 33 -3.27 -8.32 0.33
CA ASN A 33 -1.84 -8.20 0.07
C ASN A 33 -1.48 -8.06 -1.43
N ARG A 34 -2.41 -7.57 -2.24
CA ARG A 34 -2.20 -7.27 -3.67
C ARG A 34 -1.71 -5.83 -3.81
N ILE A 35 -0.51 -5.58 -3.28
CA ILE A 35 0.01 -4.21 -3.09
C ILE A 35 0.11 -3.39 -4.39
N PRO A 36 0.63 -3.92 -5.52
CA PRO A 36 0.69 -3.15 -6.76
C PRO A 36 -0.68 -2.70 -7.27
N ASP A 37 -1.68 -3.59 -7.18
CA ASP A 37 -3.04 -3.30 -7.60
C ASP A 37 -3.69 -2.27 -6.65
N ALA A 38 -3.41 -2.38 -5.34
CA ALA A 38 -3.90 -1.44 -4.34
C ALA A 38 -3.38 -0.02 -4.61
N ILE A 39 -2.09 0.12 -4.93
CA ILE A 39 -1.46 1.40 -5.32
C ILE A 39 -2.17 1.96 -6.56
N GLY A 40 -2.42 1.14 -7.58
CA GLY A 40 -3.17 1.56 -8.77
C GLY A 40 -4.57 2.08 -8.44
N ALA A 41 -5.31 1.37 -7.58
CA ALA A 41 -6.64 1.77 -7.16
C ALA A 41 -6.66 3.09 -6.36
N TYR A 42 -5.73 3.29 -5.43
CA TYR A 42 -5.63 4.55 -4.71
C TYR A 42 -5.22 5.74 -5.60
N ARG A 43 -4.34 5.52 -6.60
CA ARG A 43 -3.99 6.56 -7.58
C ARG A 43 -5.20 6.98 -8.43
N ASN A 44 -6.01 6.03 -8.87
CA ASN A 44 -7.25 6.32 -9.59
C ASN A 44 -8.21 7.14 -8.73
N ALA A 45 -8.45 6.72 -7.47
CA ALA A 45 -9.30 7.48 -6.54
C ALA A 45 -8.80 8.92 -6.35
N ARG A 46 -7.49 9.09 -6.15
CA ARG A 46 -6.83 10.38 -5.99
C ARG A 46 -7.08 11.31 -7.20
N GLN A 47 -7.01 10.78 -8.43
CA GLN A 47 -7.27 11.57 -9.64
C GLN A 47 -8.70 12.13 -9.67
N PHE A 48 -9.71 11.31 -9.33
CA PHE A 48 -11.09 11.79 -9.25
C PHE A 48 -11.26 12.84 -8.15
N TYR A 49 -10.70 12.60 -6.96
CA TYR A 49 -10.77 13.57 -5.86
C TYR A 49 -10.05 14.89 -6.19
N GLN A 50 -8.98 14.84 -6.96
CA GLN A 50 -8.28 16.03 -7.46
C GLN A 50 -9.13 16.83 -8.45
N GLN A 51 -9.83 16.16 -9.38
CA GLN A 51 -10.76 16.82 -10.30
C GLN A 51 -11.90 17.53 -9.57
N MET A 52 -12.33 16.96 -8.44
CA MET A 52 -13.38 17.51 -7.59
C MET A 52 -12.89 18.48 -6.50
N GLN A 53 -11.58 18.73 -6.42
CA GLN A 53 -10.95 19.60 -5.40
C GLN A 53 -11.28 19.19 -3.96
N LEU A 54 -11.38 17.88 -3.69
CA LEU A 54 -11.62 17.35 -2.35
C LEU A 54 -10.31 17.08 -1.61
N ASP A 55 -9.67 18.14 -1.12
CA ASP A 55 -8.33 18.08 -0.53
C ASP A 55 -8.19 17.03 0.60
N HIS A 56 -9.20 16.91 1.47
CA HIS A 56 -9.17 15.92 2.54
C HIS A 56 -9.11 14.48 2.01
N LYS A 57 -9.79 14.19 0.89
CA LYS A 57 -9.76 12.87 0.23
C LYS A 57 -8.48 12.62 -0.54
N ILE A 58 -7.91 13.67 -1.14
CA ILE A 58 -6.59 13.59 -1.76
C ILE A 58 -5.56 13.20 -0.69
N GLN A 59 -5.57 13.87 0.48
CA GLN A 59 -4.69 13.53 1.60
C GLN A 59 -4.91 12.11 2.14
N GLU A 60 -6.16 11.63 2.22
CA GLU A 60 -6.44 10.24 2.58
C GLU A 60 -5.78 9.25 1.60
N CYS A 61 -5.84 9.52 0.29
CA CYS A 61 -5.18 8.69 -0.72
C CYS A 61 -3.65 8.77 -0.59
N ASP A 62 -3.09 9.96 -0.36
CA ASP A 62 -1.65 10.16 -0.23
C ASP A 62 -1.08 9.39 0.96
N ARG A 63 -1.75 9.45 2.12
CA ARG A 63 -1.34 8.64 3.29
C ARG A 63 -1.39 7.14 3.01
N ALA A 64 -2.41 6.67 2.31
CA ALA A 64 -2.53 5.26 1.97
C ALA A 64 -1.41 4.83 1.00
N LEU A 65 -1.08 5.68 0.02
CA LEU A 65 0.01 5.44 -0.92
C LEU A 65 1.37 5.44 -0.22
N GLU A 66 1.66 6.43 0.63
CA GLU A 66 2.88 6.49 1.43
C GLU A 66 3.08 5.21 2.25
N GLN A 67 2.04 4.74 2.95
CA GLN A 67 2.10 3.50 3.73
C GLN A 67 2.43 2.25 2.90
N LEU A 68 2.02 2.23 1.63
CA LEU A 68 2.24 1.08 0.73
C LEU A 68 3.54 1.18 -0.07
N GLU A 69 4.01 2.39 -0.36
CA GLU A 69 5.26 2.64 -1.08
C GLU A 69 6.49 2.56 -0.17
N ILE A 70 6.33 2.79 1.14
CA ILE A 70 7.40 2.54 2.12
C ILE A 70 7.66 1.01 2.16
N PRO A 71 8.83 0.53 1.71
CA PRO A 71 9.16 -0.88 1.86
C PRO A 71 9.19 -1.20 3.37
N PRO A 72 8.67 -2.36 3.79
CA PRO A 72 8.68 -2.72 5.20
C PRO A 72 10.12 -2.61 5.71
N ILE A 73 10.32 -1.81 6.76
CA ILE A 73 11.62 -1.71 7.43
C ILE A 73 12.05 -3.15 7.71
N PRO A 74 13.21 -3.62 7.18
CA PRO A 74 13.62 -4.99 7.37
C PRO A 74 13.64 -5.24 8.88
N PRO A 75 13.04 -6.36 9.36
CA PRO A 75 12.96 -6.63 10.78
C PRO A 75 14.35 -6.52 11.38
N SER A 76 14.45 -5.83 12.51
CA SER A 76 15.76 -5.65 13.18
C SER A 76 16.41 -7.02 13.34
N PRO A 77 17.72 -7.14 13.05
CA PRO A 77 18.35 -8.45 12.97
C PRO A 77 18.21 -9.16 14.31
N THR A 78 17.58 -10.34 14.26
CA THR A 78 17.28 -11.12 15.46
C THR A 78 18.58 -11.47 16.17
N ARG A 79 18.50 -11.73 17.49
CA ARG A 79 19.65 -12.14 18.31
C ARG A 79 20.43 -13.28 17.64
N TRP A 80 19.73 -14.22 17.01
CA TRP A 80 20.30 -15.33 16.25
C TRP A 80 21.02 -14.93 14.95
N GLN A 81 20.53 -13.93 14.22
CA GLN A 81 21.23 -13.41 13.04
C GLN A 81 22.54 -12.71 13.42
N LYS A 82 22.55 -11.98 14.55
CA LYS A 82 23.78 -11.38 15.11
C LYS A 82 24.78 -12.45 15.52
N ILE A 83 24.31 -13.48 16.24
CA ILE A 83 25.13 -14.64 16.64
C ILE A 83 25.71 -15.35 15.41
N ARG A 84 24.89 -15.63 14.39
CA ARG A 84 25.35 -16.26 13.14
C ARG A 84 26.39 -15.42 12.41
N ARG A 85 26.22 -14.09 12.36
CA ARG A 85 27.22 -13.16 11.79
C ARG A 85 28.53 -13.18 12.57
N TRP A 86 28.45 -13.15 13.90
CA TRP A 86 29.63 -13.24 14.78
C TRP A 86 30.37 -14.58 14.60
N PHE A 87 29.65 -15.71 14.54
CA PHE A 87 30.24 -17.01 14.21
C PHE A 87 30.88 -17.03 12.82
N SER A 88 30.27 -16.38 11.83
CA SER A 88 30.85 -16.24 10.49
C SER A 88 32.16 -15.46 10.50
N GLN A 89 32.23 -14.35 11.25
CA GLN A 89 33.43 -13.54 11.41
C GLN A 89 34.55 -14.31 12.12
N ILE A 90 34.20 -15.05 13.17
CA ILE A 90 35.13 -15.93 13.88
C ILE A 90 35.68 -17.02 12.96
N LYS A 91 34.81 -17.68 12.19
CA LYS A 91 35.21 -18.71 11.23
C LYS A 91 36.18 -18.17 10.18
N GLN A 92 35.96 -16.94 9.70
CA GLN A 92 36.84 -16.28 8.74
C GLN A 92 38.18 -15.90 9.34
N PHE A 93 38.20 -15.39 10.58
CA PHE A 93 39.42 -15.07 11.31
C PHE A 93 40.30 -16.30 11.55
N PHE A 94 39.70 -17.43 11.98
CA PHE A 94 40.43 -18.68 12.13
C PHE A 94 40.97 -19.22 10.80
N ARG A 95 40.23 -19.06 9.69
CA ARG A 95 40.72 -19.44 8.36
C ARG A 95 41.97 -18.65 7.96
N GLN A 96 42.06 -17.37 8.34
CA GLN A 96 43.21 -16.50 8.05
C GLN A 96 44.42 -16.80 8.94
N LEU A 97 44.22 -17.28 10.17
CA LEU A 97 45.29 -17.61 11.12
C LEU A 97 45.98 -18.96 10.87
N PHE A 98 45.29 -19.88 10.19
CA PHE A 98 45.78 -21.23 9.89
C PHE A 98 45.97 -21.47 8.37
N SER A 99 46.08 -20.40 7.58
CA SER A 99 46.62 -20.42 6.20
C SER A 99 48.02 -19.84 6.22
#